data_AF-E8QZJ7-F1
#
_entry.id   AF-E8QZJ7-F1
#
_cell.length_a   1.000
_cell.length_b   1.000
_cell.length_c   1.000
_cell.angle_alpha   90.00
_cell.angle_beta   90.00
_cell.angle_gamma   90.00
#
_symmetry.space_group_name_H-M   'P 1'
#
loop_
_entity.id
_entity.type
_entity.pdbx_description
1 polymer ?
#
loop_
_entity_poly.entity_id
_entity_poly.type
_entity_poly.pdbx_seq_one_letter_code
_entity_poly.pdbx_strand_id
1 'polypeptide(L)'
;MDHSASLATVPHDPRRNPSYPAKIHAYEGPHWQAVVAQARSRVEAVRVALEGMAEAARQSKLRLYHQMLGALDQIEDMAKRLPGEVGDLYAEDRHKLEEAQAALDRLIARFHQP
;
A
#
# COMPACT_ATOMS: atom_id res chain seq x y z
N MET A 1 3.17 -54.73 -2.00
CA MET A 1 2.13 -54.06 -2.81
C MET A 1 0.96 -53.82 -1.89
N ASP A 2 0.68 -52.56 -1.57
CA ASP A 2 -0.67 -51.99 -1.40
C ASP A 2 -0.60 -50.67 -0.62
N HIS A 3 -0.70 -49.56 -1.36
CA HIS A 3 -1.10 -48.26 -0.83
C HIS A 3 -2.15 -47.67 -1.77
N SER A 4 -3.37 -48.23 -1.75
CA SER A 4 -4.54 -47.55 -2.31
C SER A 4 -5.02 -46.48 -1.32
N ALA A 5 -4.39 -45.31 -1.36
CA ALA A 5 -4.93 -44.12 -0.73
C ALA A 5 -6.06 -43.58 -1.61
N SER A 6 -7.29 -43.76 -1.14
CA SER A 6 -8.50 -43.18 -1.74
C SER A 6 -8.41 -41.66 -1.66
N LEU A 7 -8.29 -41.00 -2.82
CA LEU A 7 -8.36 -39.56 -2.95
C LEU A 7 -9.80 -39.13 -2.66
N ALA A 8 -10.05 -38.58 -1.48
CA ALA A 8 -11.32 -37.94 -1.15
C ALA A 8 -11.52 -36.75 -2.10
N THR A 9 -12.37 -36.92 -3.11
CA THR A 9 -12.72 -35.91 -4.09
C THR A 9 -13.46 -34.79 -3.40
N VAL A 10 -12.82 -33.62 -3.27
CA VAL A 10 -13.46 -32.40 -2.76
C VAL A 10 -14.62 -32.05 -3.70
N PRO A 11 -15.83 -31.71 -3.18
CA PRO A 11 -16.97 -31.35 -4.01
C PRO A 11 -16.63 -30.20 -4.97
N HIS A 12 -16.71 -30.48 -6.28
CA HIS A 12 -16.54 -29.49 -7.32
C HIS A 12 -17.81 -28.65 -7.41
N ASP A 13 -17.78 -27.41 -6.92
CA ASP A 13 -18.84 -26.43 -7.16
C ASP A 13 -18.73 -25.95 -8.62
N PRO A 14 -19.66 -26.35 -9.52
CA PRO A 14 -19.57 -26.02 -10.95
C PRO A 14 -19.72 -24.52 -11.23
N ARG A 15 -20.08 -23.69 -10.23
CA ARG A 15 -20.13 -22.23 -10.35
C ARG A 15 -18.80 -21.54 -10.07
N ARG A 16 -17.83 -22.26 -9.49
CA ARG A 16 -16.48 -21.75 -9.23
C ARG A 16 -15.54 -22.35 -10.27
N ASN A 17 -15.10 -21.52 -11.21
CA ASN A 17 -14.03 -21.92 -12.11
C ASN A 17 -12.74 -22.16 -11.28
N PRO A 18 -12.26 -23.40 -11.14
CA PRO A 18 -11.12 -23.73 -10.28
C PRO A 18 -9.80 -23.10 -10.77
N SER A 19 -9.77 -22.59 -12.01
CA SER A 19 -8.62 -21.88 -12.57
C SER A 19 -8.52 -20.41 -12.10
N TYR A 20 -9.56 -19.85 -11.50
CA TYR A 20 -9.51 -18.48 -10.96
C TYR A 20 -9.04 -18.50 -9.50
N PRO A 21 -7.97 -17.76 -9.15
CA PRO A 21 -7.50 -17.74 -7.77
C PRO A 21 -8.57 -17.16 -6.84
N ALA A 22 -8.73 -17.77 -5.68
CA ALA A 22 -9.63 -17.23 -4.67
C ALA A 22 -9.07 -15.89 -4.15
N LYS A 23 -9.93 -14.87 -4.06
CA LYS A 23 -9.60 -13.60 -3.41
C LYS A 23 -9.51 -13.81 -1.90
N ILE A 24 -8.32 -14.15 -1.42
CA ILE A 24 -8.08 -14.45 -0.01
C ILE A 24 -7.85 -13.19 0.83
N HIS A 25 -7.42 -12.07 0.23
CA HIS A 25 -7.01 -10.86 0.96
C HIS A 25 -8.11 -9.80 1.16
N ALA A 26 -9.36 -10.08 0.78
CA ALA A 26 -10.45 -9.11 0.87
C ALA A 26 -10.67 -8.58 2.30
N TYR A 27 -10.37 -9.40 3.32
CA TYR A 27 -10.49 -9.01 4.73
C TYR A 27 -9.46 -7.97 5.17
N GLU A 28 -8.39 -7.74 4.39
CA GLU A 28 -7.34 -6.77 4.70
C GLU A 28 -7.73 -5.32 4.34
N GLY A 29 -8.88 -5.11 3.67
CA GLY A 29 -9.35 -3.78 3.27
C GLY A 29 -9.29 -2.72 4.38
N PRO A 30 -9.84 -2.97 5.58
CA PRO A 30 -9.74 -2.03 6.70
C PRO A 30 -8.30 -1.74 7.14
N HIS A 31 -7.40 -2.72 7.07
CA HIS A 31 -5.99 -2.52 7.38
C HIS A 31 -5.34 -1.54 6.40
N TRP A 32 -5.53 -1.75 5.10
CA TRP A 32 -4.96 -0.88 4.07
C TRP A 32 -5.57 0.54 4.09
N GLN A 33 -6.84 0.68 4.47
CA GLN A 33 -7.44 2.00 4.73
C GLN A 33 -6.77 2.73 5.90
N ALA A 34 -6.45 2.03 6.99
CA ALA A 34 -5.75 2.62 8.12
C ALA A 34 -4.33 3.08 7.74
N VAL A 35 -3.63 2.29 6.92
CA VAL A 35 -2.31 2.66 6.36
C VAL A 35 -2.40 3.96 5.55
N VAL A 36 -3.38 4.07 4.65
CA VAL A 36 -3.62 5.29 3.87
C VAL A 36 -3.94 6.49 4.78
N ALA A 37 -4.82 6.30 5.77
CA ALA A 37 -5.18 7.37 6.70
C ALA A 37 -3.97 7.89 7.49
N GLN A 38 -3.09 6.98 7.92
CA GLN A 38 -1.85 7.34 8.59
C GLN A 38 -0.91 8.12 7.67
N ALA A 39 -0.72 7.66 6.42
CA ALA A 39 0.12 8.35 5.43
C ALA A 39 -0.41 9.75 5.12
N ARG A 40 -1.72 9.90 4.89
CA ARG A 40 -2.39 11.19 4.70
C ARG A 40 -2.17 12.14 5.85
N SER A 41 -2.35 11.68 7.09
CA SER A 41 -2.17 12.49 8.28
C SER A 41 -0.74 13.04 8.39
N ARG A 42 0.26 12.23 8.03
CA ARG A 42 1.67 12.65 8.04
C ARG A 42 1.97 13.71 6.97
N VAL A 43 1.45 13.55 5.75
CA VAL A 43 1.60 14.54 4.68
C VAL A 43 0.88 15.85 5.02
N GLU A 44 -0.30 15.76 5.63
CA GLU A 44 -1.07 16.93 6.09
C GLU A 44 -0.32 17.72 7.17
N ALA A 45 0.34 17.03 8.12
CA ALA A 45 1.19 17.67 9.11
C ALA A 45 2.34 18.47 8.46
N VAL A 46 2.95 17.94 7.38
CA VAL A 46 3.97 18.66 6.60
C VAL A 46 3.38 19.88 5.88
N ARG A 47 2.18 19.75 5.31
CA ARG A 47 1.46 20.87 4.67
C ARG A 47 1.23 22.02 5.65
N VAL A 48 0.73 21.71 6.85
CA VAL A 48 0.54 22.71 7.93
C VAL A 48 1.88 23.32 8.36
N ALA A 49 2.94 22.52 8.47
CA ALA A 49 4.27 23.04 8.80
C ALA A 49 4.79 24.03 7.73
N LEU A 50 4.55 23.76 6.44
CA LEU A 50 4.92 24.66 5.35
C LEU A 50 4.17 26.00 5.42
N GLU A 51 2.90 26.02 5.85
CA GLU A 51 2.12 27.26 5.98
C GLU A 51 2.68 28.18 7.06
N GLY A 52 3.29 27.62 8.10
CA GLY A 52 3.94 28.40 9.17
C GLY A 52 5.36 28.89 8.86
N MET A 53 5.94 28.52 7.71
CA MET A 53 7.31 28.90 7.35
C MET A 53 7.38 30.26 6.64
N ALA A 54 8.50 30.96 6.82
CA ALA A 54 8.84 32.12 6.00
C ALA A 54 8.99 31.72 4.52
N GLU A 55 8.68 32.64 3.60
CA GLU A 55 8.60 32.35 2.15
C GLU A 55 9.84 31.64 1.60
N ALA A 56 11.03 32.17 1.88
CA ALA A 56 12.27 31.60 1.37
C ALA A 56 12.51 30.17 1.85
N ALA A 57 12.21 29.88 3.12
CA ALA A 57 12.32 28.54 3.70
C ALA A 57 11.27 27.60 3.09
N ARG A 58 10.02 28.06 2.96
CA ARG A 58 8.92 27.32 2.33
C ARG A 58 9.28 26.90 0.90
N GLN A 59 9.73 27.84 0.07
CA GLN A 59 10.13 27.58 -1.31
C GLN A 59 11.22 26.51 -1.43
N SER A 60 12.19 26.51 -0.51
CA SER A 60 13.25 25.49 -0.49
C SER A 60 12.75 24.07 -0.22
N LYS A 61 11.59 23.93 0.44
CA LYS A 61 11.02 22.64 0.87
C LYS A 61 9.85 22.16 0.01
N LEU A 62 9.27 23.00 -0.86
CA LEU A 62 8.12 22.64 -1.70
C LEU A 62 8.37 21.41 -2.58
N ARG A 63 9.58 21.26 -3.13
CA ARG A 63 9.94 20.08 -3.91
C ARG A 63 9.80 18.78 -3.11
N LEU A 64 10.23 18.78 -1.85
CA LEU A 64 10.12 17.60 -0.98
C LEU A 64 8.65 17.28 -0.70
N TYR A 65 7.82 18.30 -0.46
CA TYR A 65 6.40 18.11 -0.26
C TYR A 65 5.69 17.51 -1.48
N HIS A 66 6.01 17.97 -2.70
CA HIS A 66 5.46 17.35 -3.92
C HIS A 66 5.93 15.89 -4.10
N GLN A 67 7.15 15.56 -3.68
CA GLN A 67 7.62 14.17 -3.68
C GLN A 67 6.85 13.31 -2.66
N MET A 68 6.47 13.88 -1.51
CA MET A 68 5.63 13.18 -0.52
C MET A 68 4.22 12.91 -1.05
N LEU A 69 3.63 13.87 -1.78
CA LEU A 69 2.35 13.66 -2.46
C LEU A 69 2.44 12.49 -3.45
N GLY A 70 3.51 12.42 -4.25
CA GLY A 70 3.72 11.28 -5.15
C GLY A 70 3.88 9.94 -4.43
N ALA A 71 4.55 9.92 -3.28
CA ALA A 71 4.63 8.70 -2.45
C ALA A 71 3.26 8.33 -1.84
N LEU A 72 2.47 9.32 -1.42
CA LEU A 72 1.12 9.11 -0.92
C LEU A 72 0.20 8.52 -2.01
N ASP A 73 0.24 9.07 -3.22
CA ASP A 73 -0.55 8.56 -4.35
C ASP A 73 -0.22 7.08 -4.63
N GLN A 74 1.06 6.70 -4.60
CA GLN A 74 1.48 5.30 -4.74
C GLN A 74 0.95 4.41 -3.61
N ILE A 75 0.97 4.88 -2.36
CA ILE A 75 0.40 4.15 -1.22
C ILE A 75 -1.10 3.94 -1.42
N GLU A 76 -1.83 4.98 -1.84
CA GLU A 76 -3.28 4.93 -2.08
C GLU A 76 -3.64 3.94 -3.21
N ASP A 77 -2.90 4.00 -4.31
CA ASP A 77 -3.12 3.12 -5.45
C ASP A 77 -2.90 1.65 -5.10
N MET A 78 -1.80 1.31 -4.41
CA MET A 78 -1.52 -0.07 -4.03
C MET A 78 -2.49 -0.57 -2.94
N ALA A 79 -2.78 0.27 -1.93
CA ALA A 79 -3.74 -0.07 -0.87
C ALA A 79 -5.15 -0.38 -1.42
N LYS A 80 -5.55 0.30 -2.49
CA LYS A 80 -6.83 0.04 -3.17
C LYS A 80 -6.84 -1.29 -3.93
N ARG A 81 -5.71 -1.71 -4.50
CA ARG A 81 -5.59 -2.93 -5.31
C ARG A 81 -5.44 -4.19 -4.47
N LEU A 82 -4.61 -4.13 -3.41
CA LEU A 82 -4.23 -5.27 -2.57
C LEU A 82 -5.38 -6.21 -2.13
N PRO A 83 -6.56 -5.73 -1.68
CA PRO A 83 -7.66 -6.61 -1.29
C PRO A 83 -8.21 -7.49 -2.42
N GLY A 84 -7.99 -7.08 -3.69
CA GLY A 84 -8.48 -7.76 -4.88
C GLY A 84 -7.44 -8.59 -5.63
N GLU A 85 -6.15 -8.38 -5.35
CA GLU A 85 -5.04 -9.07 -5.99
C GLU A 85 -4.77 -10.44 -5.35
N VAL A 86 -4.10 -11.31 -6.11
CA VAL A 86 -3.85 -12.71 -5.76
C VAL A 86 -2.49 -13.15 -6.30
N GLY A 87 -1.83 -14.08 -5.60
CA GLY A 87 -0.54 -14.63 -6.02
C GLY A 87 0.55 -13.57 -6.16
N ASP A 88 1.28 -13.61 -7.27
CA ASP A 88 2.43 -12.72 -7.51
C ASP A 88 2.03 -11.23 -7.59
N LEU A 89 0.84 -10.92 -8.09
CA LEU A 89 0.34 -9.54 -8.17
C LEU A 89 0.16 -8.93 -6.78
N TYR A 90 -0.32 -9.73 -5.82
CA TYR A 90 -0.44 -9.28 -4.44
C TYR A 90 0.94 -9.01 -3.83
N ALA A 91 1.90 -9.92 -4.05
CA ALA A 91 3.26 -9.75 -3.54
C ALA A 91 3.96 -8.52 -4.15
N GLU A 92 3.78 -8.29 -5.45
CA GLU A 92 4.33 -7.13 -6.16
C GLU A 92 3.73 -5.82 -5.64
N ASP A 93 2.41 -5.72 -5.54
CA ASP A 93 1.73 -4.52 -5.05
C ASP A 93 2.07 -4.24 -3.58
N ARG A 94 2.21 -5.30 -2.77
CA ARG A 94 2.61 -5.17 -1.36
C ARG A 94 4.03 -4.63 -1.25
N HIS A 95 4.96 -5.16 -2.03
CA HIS A 95 6.34 -4.67 -2.05
C HIS A 95 6.40 -3.21 -2.50
N LYS A 96 5.66 -2.83 -3.55
CA LYS A 96 5.55 -1.44 -4.01
C LYS A 96 5.01 -0.51 -2.92
N LEU A 97 4.00 -0.96 -2.17
CA LEU A 97 3.44 -0.21 -1.04
C LEU A 97 4.48 -0.01 0.07
N GLU A 98 5.22 -1.07 0.43
CA GLU A 98 6.29 -1.01 1.43
C GLU A 98 7.41 -0.04 1.00
N GLU A 99 7.82 -0.07 -0.27
CA GLU A 99 8.80 0.88 -0.82
C GLU A 99 8.30 2.33 -0.82
N ALA A 100 7.02 2.55 -1.16
CA ALA A 100 6.41 3.87 -1.12
C ALA A 100 6.34 4.44 0.30
N GLN A 101 6.03 3.60 1.30
CA GLN A 101 6.10 3.99 2.72
C GLN A 101 7.52 4.35 3.14
N ALA A 102 8.51 3.52 2.79
CA ALA A 102 9.91 3.80 3.09
C ALA A 102 10.41 5.09 2.40
N ALA A 103 9.94 5.37 1.18
CA ALA A 103 10.22 6.62 0.49
C ALA A 103 9.61 7.82 1.23
N LEU A 104 8.35 7.73 1.66
CA LEU A 104 7.68 8.76 2.45
C LEU A 104 8.44 9.04 3.76
N ASP A 105 8.88 7.99 4.46
CA ASP A 105 9.69 8.12 5.69
C ASP A 105 10.97 8.90 5.45
N ARG A 106 11.72 8.57 4.40
CA ARG A 106 12.96 9.28 4.02
C ARG A 106 12.70 10.74 3.66
N LEU A 107 11.61 11.02 2.94
CA LEU A 107 11.25 12.39 2.56
C LEU A 107 10.89 13.24 3.78
N ILE A 108 10.13 12.68 4.73
CA ILE A 108 9.76 13.39 5.96
C ILE A 108 11.00 13.64 6.83
N ALA A 109 11.86 12.63 6.99
CA ALA A 109 13.12 12.82 7.70
C ALA A 109 13.96 13.95 7.08
N ARG A 110 14.05 14.00 5.74
CA ARG A 110 14.74 15.06 5.00
C ARG A 110 14.08 16.43 5.13
N PHE A 111 12.75 16.49 5.24
CA PHE A 111 12.03 17.74 5.43
C PHE A 111 12.43 18.43 6.75
N HIS A 112 12.57 17.66 7.83
CA HIS A 112 12.95 18.15 9.15
C HIS A 112 14.45 18.43 9.34
N GLN A 113 15.28 18.10 8.35
CA GLN A 113 16.68 18.53 8.36
C GLN A 113 16.78 20.05 8.13
N PRO A 114 17.73 20.73 8.79
CA PRO A 114 17.93 22.18 8.62
C PRO A 114 18.25 22.57 7.18
#